data_AF-A0A844IJN7-F1
#
_entry.id   AF-A0A844IJN7-F1
#
_cell.length_a   1.000
_cell.length_b   1.000
_cell.length_c   1.000
_cell.angle_alpha   90.00
_cell.angle_beta   90.00
_cell.angle_gamma   90.00
#
_symmetry.space_group_name_H-M   'P 1'
#
loop_
_entity.id
_entity.type
_entity.pdbx_description
1 polymer ?
#
loop_
_entity_poly.entity_id
_entity_poly.type
_entity_poly.pdbx_seq_one_letter_code
_entity_poly.pdbx_strand_id
1 'polypeptide(L)'
;MNFTLYSDVILLRDLPEDNVYAGDIGTVVEQHDVPGLETGYSVEFFDMLGNTVAIVTLPMSCFRLPTCADRPAVRLMANIA
;
A
#
# COMPACT_ATOMS: atom_id res chain seq x y z
N MET A 1 2.91 7.18 -15.33
CA MET A 1 3.13 8.27 -14.35
C MET A 1 3.45 7.60 -13.04
N ASN A 2 4.56 7.99 -12.42
CA ASN A 2 4.98 7.50 -11.10
C ASN A 2 4.01 7.99 -10.02
N PHE A 3 3.92 7.26 -8.91
CA PHE A 3 3.17 7.75 -7.74
C PHE A 3 3.93 8.91 -7.09
N THR A 4 3.20 9.86 -6.54
CA THR A 4 3.80 10.99 -5.81
C THR A 4 4.03 10.59 -4.36
N LEU A 5 5.10 11.06 -3.73
CA LEU A 5 5.29 10.87 -2.29
C LEU A 5 4.09 11.45 -1.52
N TYR A 6 3.69 10.73 -0.49
CA TYR A 6 2.54 11.02 0.37
C TYR A 6 1.17 10.99 -0.34
N SER A 7 1.09 10.37 -1.52
CA SER A 7 -0.19 10.04 -2.17
C SER A 7 -0.70 8.67 -1.74
N ASP A 8 -2.03 8.52 -1.77
CA ASP A 8 -2.68 7.24 -1.53
C ASP A 8 -2.56 6.32 -2.76
N VAL A 9 -2.31 5.04 -2.50
CA VAL A 9 -2.35 3.96 -3.49
C VAL A 9 -3.16 2.80 -2.94
N ILE A 10 -3.73 2.01 -3.86
CA ILE A 10 -4.47 0.79 -3.54
C ILE A 10 -3.64 -0.42 -3.94
N LEU A 11 -3.43 -1.33 -3.00
CA LEU A 11 -2.73 -2.59 -3.21
C LEU A 11 -3.54 -3.52 -4.12
N LEU A 12 -2.89 -4.16 -5.09
CA LEU A 12 -3.54 -5.02 -6.09
C LEU A 12 -3.42 -6.53 -5.80
N ARG A 13 -2.70 -6.92 -4.75
CA ARG A 13 -2.44 -8.32 -4.40
C ARG A 13 -2.43 -8.53 -2.89
N ASP A 14 -2.68 -9.76 -2.45
CA ASP A 14 -2.57 -10.11 -1.04
C ASP A 14 -1.12 -10.31 -0.61
N LEU A 15 -0.80 -9.84 0.60
CA LEU A 15 0.46 -10.07 1.31
C LEU A 15 0.13 -10.55 2.73
N PRO A 16 -0.31 -11.81 2.89
CA PRO A 16 -0.77 -12.33 4.17
C PRO A 16 0.32 -12.35 5.25
N GLU A 17 1.60 -12.42 4.86
CA GLU A 17 2.75 -12.35 5.79
C GLU A 17 2.87 -10.97 6.46
N ASP A 18 2.48 -9.91 5.75
CA ASP A 18 2.49 -8.52 6.23
C ASP A 18 1.11 -8.05 6.74
N ASN A 19 0.11 -8.96 6.74
CA ASN A 19 -1.27 -8.66 7.11
C ASN A 19 -1.90 -7.50 6.30
N VAL A 20 -1.52 -7.36 5.02
CA VAL A 20 -2.14 -6.42 4.08
C VAL A 20 -2.68 -7.18 2.86
N TYR A 21 -3.80 -6.73 2.32
CA TYR A 21 -4.62 -7.46 1.35
C TYR A 21 -5.00 -6.56 0.18
N ALA A 22 -5.32 -7.18 -0.96
CA ALA A 22 -5.77 -6.45 -2.13
C ALA A 22 -6.96 -5.55 -1.78
N GLY A 23 -6.90 -4.30 -2.22
CA GLY A 23 -7.86 -3.26 -1.87
C GLY A 23 -7.45 -2.38 -0.68
N ASP A 24 -6.42 -2.75 0.07
CA ASP A 24 -5.89 -1.87 1.12
C ASP A 24 -5.34 -0.57 0.56
N ILE A 25 -5.66 0.51 1.27
CA ILE A 25 -5.19 1.86 0.98
C ILE A 25 -3.93 2.09 1.81
N GLY A 26 -2.85 2.49 1.16
CA GLY A 26 -1.62 2.87 1.82
C GLY A 26 -1.05 4.15 1.25
N THR A 27 -0.15 4.77 2.01
CA THR A 27 0.51 6.02 1.65
C THR A 27 1.89 5.73 1.10
N VAL A 28 2.23 6.29 -0.06
CA VAL A 28 3.59 6.19 -0.60
C VAL A 28 4.56 7.01 0.26
N VAL A 29 5.55 6.37 0.87
CA VAL A 29 6.52 7.04 1.75
C VAL A 29 7.93 7.12 1.16
N GLU A 30 8.25 6.28 0.18
CA GLU A 30 9.54 6.31 -0.51
C GLU A 30 9.43 5.77 -1.94
N GLN A 31 10.26 6.29 -2.85
CA GLN A 31 10.43 5.80 -4.22
C GLN A 31 11.84 5.24 -4.41
N HIS A 32 11.94 4.08 -5.04
CA HIS A 32 13.18 3.35 -5.31
C HIS A 32 13.42 3.23 -6.81
N ASP A 33 14.40 3.96 -7.33
CA ASP A 33 14.81 3.89 -8.73
C ASP A 33 16.13 3.11 -8.86
N VAL A 34 16.02 1.81 -9.11
CA VAL A 34 17.17 0.92 -9.29
C VAL A 34 17.36 0.61 -10.79
N PRO A 35 18.54 0.88 -11.38
CA PRO A 35 18.78 0.60 -12.80
C PRO A 35 18.49 -0.87 -13.17
N GLY A 36 17.66 -1.07 -14.19
CA GLY A 36 17.29 -2.40 -14.69
C GLY A 36 16.15 -3.09 -13.95
N LEU A 37 15.57 -2.46 -12.93
CA LEU A 37 14.36 -2.92 -12.24
C LEU A 37 13.20 -1.96 -12.48
N GLU A 38 11.97 -2.44 -12.28
CA GLU A 38 10.78 -1.59 -12.19
C GLU A 38 10.92 -0.66 -10.98
N THR A 39 10.48 0.61 -11.11
CA THR A 39 10.44 1.54 -9.97
C THR A 39 9.67 0.91 -8.81
N GLY A 40 10.33 0.85 -7.65
CA GLY A 40 9.74 0.33 -6.42
C GLY A 40 9.19 1.46 -5.56
N TYR A 41 8.23 1.12 -4.71
CA TYR A 41 7.67 2.04 -3.73
C TYR A 41 7.62 1.37 -2.37
N SER A 42 8.06 2.09 -1.33
CA SER A 42 7.69 1.77 0.04
C SER A 42 6.33 2.41 0.31
N VAL A 43 5.36 1.58 0.70
CA VAL A 43 4.00 2.01 1.01
C VAL A 43 3.68 1.64 2.45
N GLU A 44 3.26 2.63 3.23
CA GLU A 44 2.82 2.47 4.61
C GLU A 44 1.31 2.24 4.67
N PHE A 45 0.91 1.19 5.38
CA PHE A 45 -0.48 0.87 5.69
C PHE A 45 -0.73 1.11 7.16
N PHE A 46 -1.79 1.84 7.50
CA PHE A 46 -2.14 2.17 8.89
C PHE A 46 -3.54 1.68 9.25
N ASP A 47 -3.75 1.42 10.54
CA ASP A 47 -5.07 1.11 11.09
C ASP A 47 -5.93 2.38 11.23
N MET A 48 -7.19 2.23 11.64
CA MET A 48 -8.10 3.38 11.79
C MET A 48 -7.70 4.36 12.91
N LEU A 49 -6.72 4.02 13.74
CA LEU A 49 -6.15 4.89 14.77
C LEU A 49 -4.86 5.59 14.30
N GLY A 50 -4.37 5.27 13.10
CA GLY A 50 -3.13 5.78 12.53
C GLY A 50 -1.88 4.99 12.95
N ASN A 51 -2.03 3.82 13.57
CA ASN A 51 -0.88 2.97 13.86
C ASN A 51 -0.45 2.23 12.59
N THR A 52 0.85 2.19 12.31
CA THR A 52 1.41 1.41 11.21
C THR A 52 1.10 -0.08 11.40
N VAL A 53 0.42 -0.67 10.41
CA VAL A 53 0.20 -2.11 10.28
C VAL A 53 1.40 -2.75 9.57
N ALA A 54 1.83 -2.15 8.46
CA ALA A 54 2.96 -2.63 7.68
C ALA A 54 3.58 -1.51 6.83
N ILE A 55 4.86 -1.66 6.50
CA ILE A 55 5.53 -0.92 5.44
C ILE A 55 6.10 -1.95 4.47
N VAL A 56 5.62 -1.95 3.23
CA VAL A 56 6.04 -2.93 2.21
C VAL A 56 6.73 -2.23 1.05
N THR A 57 7.82 -2.80 0.56
CA THR A 57 8.50 -2.32 -0.65
C THR A 57 8.19 -3.24 -1.83
N LEU A 58 7.41 -2.72 -2.79
CA LEU A 58 6.93 -3.49 -3.94
C LEU A 58 7.15 -2.73 -5.25
N PRO A 59 7.20 -3.43 -6.39
CA PRO A 59 7.20 -2.77 -7.71
C PRO A 59 5.90 -1.98 -7.94
N MET A 60 6.00 -0.94 -8.78
CA MET A 60 4.86 -0.07 -9.15
C MET A 60 3.61 -0.85 -9.57
N SER A 61 3.78 -1.94 -10.32
CA SER A 61 2.73 -2.84 -10.79
C SER A 61 1.88 -3.50 -9.70
N CYS A 62 2.32 -3.47 -8.44
CA CYS A 62 1.53 -3.96 -7.31
C CYS A 62 0.47 -2.95 -6.82
N PHE A 63 0.43 -1.74 -7.39
CA PHE A 63 -0.43 -0.67 -6.92
C PHE A 63 -1.21 0.01 -8.04
N ARG A 64 -2.30 0.68 -7.67
CA ARG A 64 -3.00 1.63 -8.53
C ARG A 64 -3.37 2.89 -7.76
N LEU A 65 -3.69 3.96 -8.49
CA LEU A 65 -4.30 5.14 -7.90
C LEU A 65 -5.77 4.87 -7.52
N PRO A 66 -6.28 5.49 -6.44
CA PRO A 66 -7.70 5.56 -6.16
C PRO A 66 -8.46 6.33 -7.27
N THR A 67 -9.75 6.02 -7.38
CA THR A 67 -10.70 6.62 -8.31
C THR A 67 -11.97 7.04 -7.57
N CYS A 68 -12.86 7.80 -8.22
CA CYS A 68 -14.15 8.18 -7.61
C CYS A 68 -15.10 6.99 -7.36
N ALA A 69 -14.78 5.81 -7.88
CA ALA A 69 -15.52 4.57 -7.62
C ALA A 69 -15.05 3.86 -6.33
N ASP A 70 -13.89 4.22 -5.80
CA ASP A 70 -13.34 3.60 -4.59
C ASP A 70 -13.98 4.18 -3.33
N ARG A 71 -14.26 3.30 -2.37
CA ARG A 71 -14.85 3.64 -1.07
C ARG A 71 -14.02 2.97 0.02
N PRO A 72 -13.43 3.73 0.96
CA PRO A 72 -12.83 3.14 2.15
C PRO A 72 -13.86 2.29 2.88
N ALA A 73 -13.45 1.07 3.27
CA ALA A 73 -14.27 0.13 4.01
C ALA A 73 -13.44 -0.49 5.13
N VAL A 74 -14.05 -0.71 6.28
CA VAL A 74 -13.39 -1.31 7.44
C VAL A 74 -13.58 -2.82 7.39
N ARG A 75 -12.51 -3.57 7.67
CA ARG A 75 -12.55 -5.00 7.99
C ARG A 75 -11.92 -5.25 9.35
N LEU A 76 -12.37 -6.32 10.01
CA LEU A 76 -11.72 -6.79 11.23
C LEU A 76 -10.42 -7.50 10.83
N MET A 77 -9.30 -7.02 11.34
CA MET A 77 -8.04 -7.74 11.30
C MET A 77 -8.03 -8.75 12.45
N ALA A 78 -7.55 -9.97 12.21
CA ALA A 78 -7.35 -10.90 13.30
C ALA A 78 -6.31 -10.29 14.26
N ASN A 79 -6.64 -10.19 15.55
CA ASN A 79 -5.67 -9.74 16.55
C ASN A 79 -4.46 -10.68 16.51
N ILE A 80 -3.30 -10.13 16.16
CA ILE A 80 -2.04 -10.74 16.55
C ILE A 80 -1.86 -10.30 18.01
N ALA A 81 -2.19 -11.20 18.93
CA ALA A 81 -1.98 -11.00 20.36
C ALA A 81 -0.50 -10.88 20.70
#